data_AF-A0A914ZHE0-F1
#
_entry.id   AF-A0A914ZHE0-F1
#
_cell.length_a   1.000
_cell.length_b   1.000
_cell.length_c   1.000
_cell.angle_alpha   90.00
_cell.angle_beta   90.00
_cell.angle_gamma   90.00
#
_symmetry.space_group_name_H-M   'P 1'
#
loop_
_entity.id
_entity.type
_entity.pdbx_description
1 polymer ?
#
loop_
_entity_poly.entity_id
_entity_poly.type
_entity_poly.pdbx_seq_one_letter_code
_entity_poly.pdbx_strand_id
1 'polypeptide(L)' 'RMYGEYRFALAPNEQKVFKGFFDQAFVKVFRHYVWEDWYFYLPQAIGCYLIYDWAKKKNAELNRKNPQDFANDK' A
#
# COMPACT_ATOMS: atom_id res chain seq x y z
N ARG A 1 -18.15 -33.91 9.15
CA ARG A 1 -17.06 -34.83 9.55
C ARG A 1 -16.28 -35.17 8.28
N MET A 2 -14.96 -34.95 8.24
CA MET A 2 -14.13 -35.33 7.09
C MET A 2 -13.71 -36.80 7.25
N TYR A 3 -13.86 -37.59 6.19
CA TYR A 3 -13.49 -39.01 6.13
C TYR A 3 -12.65 -39.24 4.86
N GLY A 4 -11.62 -40.08 4.93
CA GLY A 4 -10.84 -40.51 3.75
C GLY A 4 -9.66 -39.61 3.35
N GLU A 5 -9.19 -38.70 4.21
CA GLU A 5 -7.98 -37.91 3.94
C GLU A 5 -6.73 -38.63 4.46
N TYR A 6 -5.72 -38.77 3.61
CA TYR A 6 -4.39 -39.26 3.97
C TYR A 6 -3.35 -38.18 3.71
N ARG A 7 -2.50 -37.90 4.71
CA ARG A 7 -1.42 -36.90 4.62
C ARG A 7 -0.08 -37.59 4.71
N PHE A 8 0.82 -37.20 3.82
CA PHE A 8 2.19 -37.67 3.81
C PHE A 8 3.12 -36.50 4.13
N ALA A 9 4.12 -36.76 4.96
CA ALA A 9 5.15 -35.81 5.30
C ALA A 9 6.50 -36.52 5.37
N LEU A 10 7.57 -35.80 5.02
CA LEU A 10 8.96 -36.26 5.19
C LEU A 10 9.46 -35.88 6.58
N ALA A 11 10.41 -36.65 7.12
CA ALA A 11 11.04 -36.28 8.38
C ALA A 11 11.82 -34.96 8.23
N PRO A 12 11.87 -34.08 9.26
CA PRO A 12 12.47 -32.73 9.11
C PRO A 12 13.96 -32.74 8.70
N ASN A 13 14.70 -33.76 9.13
CA ASN A 13 16.11 -33.97 8.76
C ASN A 13 16.32 -34.36 7.29
N GLU A 14 15.27 -34.85 6.61
CA GLU A 14 15.30 -35.20 5.19
C GLU A 14 14.88 -34.03 4.28
N GLN A 15 14.36 -32.94 4.87
CA GLN A 15 13.91 -31.77 4.14
C GLN A 15 15.01 -30.72 4.03
N LYS A 16 15.07 -30.05 2.86
CA LYS A 16 15.92 -28.86 2.69
C LYS A 16 15.19 -27.64 3.23
N VAL A 17 15.72 -27.01 4.28
CA VAL A 17 15.13 -25.83 4.94
C VAL A 17 14.87 -24.69 3.95
N PHE A 18 15.80 -24.42 3.05
CA PHE A 18 15.72 -23.32 2.07
C PHE A 18 15.33 -23.78 0.66
N LYS A 19 14.56 -24.87 0.55
CA LYS A 19 14.13 -25.38 -0.76
C LYS A 19 13.33 -24.30 -1.51
N GLY A 20 13.87 -23.84 -2.64
CA GLY A 20 13.21 -22.82 -3.46
C GLY A 20 13.22 -21.42 -2.82
N PHE A 21 14.20 -21.10 -1.97
CA PHE A 21 14.27 -19.83 -1.25
C PHE A 21 14.06 -18.61 -2.15
N PHE A 22 14.73 -18.51 -3.30
CA PHE A 22 14.58 -17.35 -4.19
C PHE A 22 13.16 -17.21 -4.75
N ASP A 23 12.58 -18.32 -5.22
CA ASP A 23 11.20 -18.34 -5.72
C ASP A 23 10.20 -17.97 -4.62
N GLN A 24 10.34 -18.55 -3.42
CA GLN A 24 9.40 -18.32 -2.34
C GLN A 24 9.54 -16.96 -1.67
N ALA A 25 10.77 -16.55 -1.35
CA ALA A 25 11.03 -15.34 -0.59
C ALA A 25 10.98 -14.07 -1.45
N PHE A 26 11.30 -14.16 -2.75
CA PHE A 26 11.34 -12.97 -3.62
C PHE A 26 10.27 -13.01 -4.71
N VAL A 27 10.22 -14.07 -5.52
CA VAL A 27 9.31 -14.08 -6.69
C VAL A 27 7.84 -14.09 -6.24
N LYS A 28 7.48 -14.99 -5.31
CA LYS A 28 6.11 -15.07 -4.80
C LYS A 28 5.72 -13.84 -3.99
N VAL A 29 6.61 -13.33 -3.15
CA VAL A 29 6.38 -12.12 -2.34
C VAL A 29 6.17 -10.91 -3.26
N PHE A 30 7.03 -10.72 -4.26
CA PHE A 30 6.87 -9.63 -5.23
C PHE A 30 5.57 -9.75 -6.01
N ARG A 31 5.26 -10.94 -6.54
CA ARG A 31 4.01 -11.18 -7.27
C ARG A 31 2.80 -10.85 -6.39
N HIS A 32 2.80 -11.30 -5.15
CA HIS A 32 1.70 -11.03 -4.22
C HIS A 32 1.51 -9.52 -3.96
N TYR A 33 2.55 -8.85 -3.45
CA TYR A 33 2.40 -7.45 -3.03
C TYR A 33 2.35 -6.45 -4.18
N VAL A 34 3.14 -6.68 -5.23
CA VAL A 34 3.29 -5.70 -6.32
C VAL A 34 2.34 -5.95 -7.47
N TRP A 35 2.01 -7.21 -7.76
CA TRP A 35 1.14 -7.53 -8.90
C TRP A 35 -0.31 -7.78 -8.48
N GLU A 36 -0.52 -8.53 -7.39
CA GLU A 36 -1.86 -8.95 -6.98
C GLU A 36 -2.54 -7.96 -6.04
N ASP A 37 -1.80 -7.31 -5.16
CA ASP A 37 -2.41 -6.52 -4.08
C ASP A 37 -2.23 -5.00 -4.20
N TRP A 38 -1.41 -4.52 -5.15
CA TRP A 38 -1.02 -3.11 -5.23
C TRP A 38 -2.23 -2.15 -5.31
N TYR A 39 -3.30 -2.56 -6.00
CA TYR A 39 -4.49 -1.73 -6.22
C TYR A 39 -5.38 -1.60 -4.97
N PHE A 40 -5.20 -2.43 -3.95
CA PHE A 40 -5.88 -2.22 -2.67
C PHE A 40 -5.28 -1.06 -1.89
N TYR A 41 -3.96 -0.87 -1.99
CA TYR A 41 -3.23 0.10 -1.17
C TYR A 41 -2.91 1.41 -1.90
N LEU A 42 -2.41 1.33 -3.13
CA LEU A 42 -1.90 2.51 -3.85
C LEU A 42 -2.98 3.56 -4.16
N PRO A 43 -4.16 3.22 -4.69
CA PRO A 43 -5.18 4.21 -5.00
C PRO A 43 -5.64 4.99 -3.76
N GLN A 44 -5.79 4.30 -2.62
CA GLN A 44 -6.18 4.92 -1.36
C GLN A 44 -5.07 5.86 -0.85
N ALA A 45 -3.82 5.41 -0.86
CA ALA A 45 -2.67 6.22 -0.43
C ALA A 45 -2.51 7.48 -1.29
N ILE A 46 -2.60 7.34 -2.61
CA ILE A 46 -2.53 8.46 -3.55
C ILE A 46 -3.70 9.41 -3.32
N GLY A 47 -4.92 8.90 -3.22
CA GLY A 47 -6.11 9.72 -2.99
C GLY A 47 -6.00 10.57 -1.72
N CYS A 48 -5.58 9.97 -0.61
CA CYS A 48 -5.33 10.68 0.65
C CYS A 48 -4.26 11.77 0.50
N TYR A 49 -3.17 11.48 -0.20
CA TYR A 49 -2.10 12.45 -0.41
C TYR A 49 -2.56 13.66 -1.25
N LEU A 50 -3.34 13.42 -2.30
CA LEU A 50 -3.87 14.51 -3.14
C LEU A 50 -4.78 15.44 -2.35
N ILE A 51 -5.65 14.88 -1.50
CA ILE A 51 -6.53 15.68 -0.61
C ILE A 51 -5.70 16.48 0.37
N TYR A 52 -4.71 15.86 0.99
CA TYR A 52 -3.80 16.52 1.93
C TYR A 52 -3.07 17.72 1.28
N ASP A 53 -2.48 17.52 0.11
CA ASP A 53 -1.75 18.58 -0.61
C ASP A 53 -2.68 19.72 -1.03
N TRP A 54 -3.87 19.41 -1.55
CA TRP A 54 -4.88 20.40 -1.88
C TRP A 54 -5.28 21.24 -0.65
N ALA A 55 -5.60 20.57 0.47
CA ALA A 55 -6.02 21.25 1.70
C ALA A 55 -4.92 22.20 2.22
N LYS A 56 -3.66 21.76 2.17
CA LYS A 56 -2.52 22.57 2.59
C LYS A 56 -2.35 23.81 1.71
N LYS A 57 -2.41 23.64 0.39
CA LYS A 57 -2.31 24.75 -0.58
C LYS A 57 -3.47 25.72 -0.42
N LYS A 58 -4.70 25.22 -0.27
CA LYS A 58 -5.89 26.07 -0.14
C LYS A 58 -5.90 26.84 1.17
N ASN A 59 -5.47 26.21 2.26
CA ASN A 59 -5.30 26.90 3.54
C ASN A 59 -4.27 28.03 3.44
N ALA A 60 -3.14 27.82 2.76
CA ALA A 60 -2.15 28.88 2.54
C ALA A 60 -2.70 30.03 1.68
N GLU A 61 -3.50 29.74 0.65
CA GLU A 61 -4.16 30.74 -0.19
C GLU A 61 -5.17 31.59 0.61
N LEU A 62 -6.03 30.94 1.41
CA LEU A 62 -7.08 31.60 2.19
C LEU A 62 -6.52 32.46 3.34
N ASN A 63 -5.38 32.07 3.91
CA ASN A 63 -4.72 32.88 4.95
C ASN A 63 -3.97 34.09 4.37
N ARG A 64 -3.79 34.16 3.04
CA ARG A 64 -3.20 35.34 2.40
C ARG A 64 -4.26 36.42 2.30
N LYS A 65 -3.96 37.62 2.82
CA LYS A 65 -4.82 38.80 2.69
C LYS A 65 -5.14 39.06 1.22
N ASN A 66 -6.42 39.28 0.91
CA ASN A 66 -6.86 39.65 -0.43
C ASN A 66 -6.69 41.17 -0.62
N PRO A 67 -5.85 41.64 -1.56
CA PRO A 67 -5.66 43.08 -1.79
C PRO A 67 -6.95 43.81 -2.19
N GLN A 68 -7.92 43.12 -2.78
CA GLN A 68 -9.19 43.71 -3.20
C GLN A 68 -10.07 44.12 -2.00
N ASP A 69 -9.90 43.46 -0.85
CA ASP A 69 -10.67 43.78 0.36
C ASP A 69 -10.30 45.16 0.94
N PHE A 70 -9.12 45.69 0.57
CA PHE A 70 -8.63 47.00 1.00
C PHE A 70 -8.75 48.08 -0.08
N ALA A 71 -9.34 47.76 -1.25
CA ALA A 71 -9.40 48.69 -2.38
C ALA A 71 -10.28 49.93 -2.12
N ASN A 72 -11.24 49.82 -1.19
CA ASN A 72 -12.18 50.88 -0.81
C ASN A 72 -11.98 51.38 0.63
N ASP A 73 -10.93 50.93 1.32
CA ASP A 73 -10.57 51.42 2.64
C ASP A 73 -9.77 52.72 2.44
N LYS A 74 -10.45 53.86 2.61
CA LYS A 74 -9.89 55.21 2.58
C LYS A 74 -9.99 55.86 3.94
#